data_AF-A0A428KB24-F1
#
_entry.id   AF-A0A428KB24-F1
#
_cell.length_a   1.000
_cell.length_b   1.000
_cell.length_c   1.000
_cell.angle_alpha   90.00
_cell.angle_beta   90.00
_cell.angle_gamma   90.00
#
_symmetry.space_group_name_H-M   'P 1'
#
loop_
_entity.id
_entity.type
_entity.pdbx_description
1 polymer ?
#
loop_
_entity_poly.entity_id
_entity_poly.type
_entity_poly.pdbx_seq_one_letter_code
_entity_poly.pdbx_strand_id
1 'polypeptide(L)' 'MLDLQLTNAGFFEISGSVEPHQLGTTYVRPREAEVVRVFVPAGAAEVEVYAGPLRTGRLVFRGSVEQALTLPWLSPQPN' A
#
# COMPACT_ATOMS: atom_id res chain seq x y z
N MET A 1 2.66 -13.78 4.32
CA MET A 1 2.65 -13.35 2.91
C MET A 1 1.74 -12.14 2.80
N LEU A 2 2.30 -10.95 3.03
CA LEU A 2 1.60 -9.68 2.88
C LEU A 2 1.16 -9.44 1.43
N ASP A 3 2.01 -9.83 0.50
CA ASP A 3 1.81 -9.88 -0.94
C ASP A 3 0.49 -10.58 -1.33
N LEU A 4 0.22 -11.76 -0.76
CA LEU A 4 -1.01 -12.51 -1.03
C LEU A 4 -2.25 -11.79 -0.48
N GLN A 5 -2.14 -11.20 0.71
CA GLN A 5 -3.26 -10.46 1.33
C GLN A 5 -3.58 -9.19 0.54
N LEU A 6 -2.55 -8.45 0.10
CA LEU A 6 -2.71 -7.28 -0.75
C LEU A 6 -3.34 -7.65 -2.09
N THR A 7 -2.86 -8.74 -2.72
CA THR A 7 -3.43 -9.25 -3.97
C THR A 7 -4.91 -9.62 -3.80
N ASN A 8 -5.27 -10.32 -2.72
CA ASN A 8 -6.66 -10.67 -2.42
C ASN A 8 -7.53 -9.44 -2.10
N ALA A 9 -6.92 -8.37 -1.59
CA ALA A 9 -7.59 -7.09 -1.38
C ALA A 9 -7.68 -6.24 -2.67
N GLY A 10 -7.22 -6.76 -3.82
CA GLY A 10 -7.28 -6.08 -5.12
C GLY A 10 -6.14 -5.09 -5.36
N PHE A 11 -5.05 -5.18 -4.59
CA PHE A 11 -3.82 -4.46 -4.91
C PHE A 11 -3.00 -5.21 -5.94
N PHE A 12 -2.27 -4.48 -6.77
CA PHE A 12 -1.28 -5.04 -7.67
C PHE A 12 0.07 -4.38 -7.47
N GLU A 13 1.14 -5.15 -7.65
CA GLU A 13 2.51 -4.65 -7.60
C GLU A 13 2.79 -3.76 -8.80
N ILE A 14 3.48 -2.65 -8.58
CA ILE A 14 3.99 -1.79 -9.66
C ILE A 14 5.51 -1.65 -9.56
N SER A 15 6.15 -1.65 -10.72
CA SER A 15 7.56 -1.30 -10.86
C SER A 15 7.70 0.17 -11.22
N GLY A 16 8.57 0.89 -10.52
CA GLY A 16 8.90 2.29 -10.83
C GLY A 16 9.23 3.13 -9.59
N SER A 17 9.97 4.22 -9.79
CA SER A 17 10.23 5.19 -8.72
C SER A 17 8.96 5.95 -8.38
N VAL A 18 8.33 5.57 -7.28
CA VAL A 18 7.28 6.34 -6.61
C VAL A 18 7.83 6.70 -5.23
N GLU A 19 7.80 7.97 -4.84
CA GLU A 19 8.38 8.40 -3.56
C GLU A 19 7.85 7.57 -2.38
N PRO A 20 8.64 7.16 -1.39
CA PRO A 20 10.04 7.51 -1.19
C PRO A 20 10.98 6.74 -2.13
N HIS A 21 12.13 7.35 -2.46
CA HIS A 21 13.18 6.73 -3.29
C HIS A 21 13.99 5.66 -2.51
N GLN A 22 13.30 4.85 -1.72
CA GLN A 22 13.85 3.74 -0.96
C GLN A 22 13.64 2.43 -1.73
N LEU A 23 14.56 1.48 -1.56
CA LEU A 23 14.38 0.12 -2.07
C LEU A 23 13.19 -0.54 -1.37
N GLY A 24 12.32 -1.17 -2.14
CA GLY A 24 11.13 -1.84 -1.62
C GLY A 24 10.13 -2.18 -2.73
N THR A 25 9.02 -2.78 -2.34
CA THR A 25 7.93 -3.14 -3.24
C THR A 25 6.76 -2.21 -3.04
N THR A 26 6.18 -1.71 -4.13
CA THR A 26 5.01 -0.84 -4.10
C THR A 26 3.80 -1.58 -4.65
N TYR A 27 2.74 -1.63 -3.86
CA TYR A 27 1.44 -2.15 -4.25
C TYR A 27 0.44 -1.00 -4.34
N VAL A 28 -0.43 -1.02 -5.35
CA VAL A 28 -1.45 0.01 -5.54
C VAL A 28 -2.82 -0.61 -5.74
N ARG A 29 -3.84 0.07 -5.25
CA ARG A 29 -5.25 -0.21 -5.50
C ARG A 29 -5.94 1.07 -5.92
N PRO A 30 -6.30 1.21 -7.21
CA PRO A 30 -7.17 2.29 -7.68
C PRO A 30 -8.54 2.21 -6.99
N ARG A 31 -9.07 3.36 -6.59
CA ARG A 31 -10.46 3.57 -6.21
C ARG A 31 -11.05 4.67 -7.10
N GLU A 32 -12.37 4.84 -7.11
CA GLU A 32 -13.05 5.82 -7.98
C GLU A 32 -12.48 7.24 -7.87
N ALA A 33 -12.03 7.67 -6.69
CA ALA A 33 -11.54 9.04 -6.45
C ALA A 33 -10.07 9.14 -6.00
N GLU A 34 -9.43 8.03 -5.63
CA GLU A 34 -8.06 8.05 -5.08
C GLU A 34 -7.33 6.73 -5.33
N VAL A 35 -6.01 6.71 -5.12
CA VAL A 35 -5.21 5.49 -5.12
C VAL A 35 -4.78 5.20 -3.69
N VAL A 36 -5.03 3.99 -3.22
CA VAL A 36 -4.38 3.48 -2.01
C VAL A 36 -3.08 2.84 -2.44
N ARG A 37 -1.98 3.22 -1.82
CA ARG A 37 -0.66 2.69 -2.10
C ARG A 37 -0.03 2.15 -0.84
N VAL A 38 0.48 0.92 -0.91
CA VAL A 38 1.22 0.28 0.17
C VAL A 38 2.66 0.12 -0.29
N PHE A 39 3.58 0.74 0.44
CA PHE A 39 5.00 0.58 0.23
C PHE A 39 5.57 -0.34 1.32
N VAL A 40 6.29 -1.36 0.87
CA VAL A 40 6.96 -2.36 1.72
C VAL A 40 8.47 -2.16 1.53
N PRO A 41 9.15 -1.42 2.42
CA PRO A 41 10.57 -1.16 2.29
C PRO A 41 11.39 -2.45 2.43
N ALA A 42 12.45 -2.58 1.61
CA ALA A 42 13.35 -3.72 1.65
C ALA A 42 14.11 -3.75 2.99
N GLY A 43 13.95 -4.84 3.74
CA GLY A 43 14.62 -5.05 5.03
C GLY A 43 14.00 -4.30 6.22
N ALA A 44 12.87 -3.62 6.04
CA ALA A 44 12.13 -3.02 7.14
C ALA A 44 11.04 -3.97 7.67
N ALA A 45 10.75 -3.87 8.97
CA ALA A 45 9.64 -4.59 9.61
C ALA A 45 8.30 -3.85 9.50
N GLU A 46 8.32 -2.62 8.99
CA GLU A 46 7.17 -1.73 8.88
C GLU A 46 6.76 -1.53 7.44
N VAL A 47 5.48 -1.24 7.22
CA VAL A 47 4.91 -0.85 5.94
C VAL A 47 4.39 0.57 6.01
N GLU A 48 4.35 1.23 4.86
CA GLU A 48 3.86 2.58 4.71
C GLU A 48 2.62 2.59 3.81
N VAL A 49 1.52 3.18 4.27
CA VAL A 49 0.27 3.28 3.51
C VAL A 49 0.02 4.74 3.17
N TYR A 50 -0.23 4.99 1.89
CA TYR A 50 -0.53 6.29 1.33
C TYR A 50 -1.93 6.29 0.73
N ALA A 51 -2.64 7.41 0.89
CA ALA A 51 -3.94 7.65 0.27
C ALA A 51 -3.93 8.97 -0.51
N GLY A 52 -4.66 9.01 -1.62
CA GLY A 52 -4.73 10.16 -2.52
C GLY A 52 -4.17 9.85 -3.91
N PRO A 53 -3.77 10.87 -4.69
CA PRO A 53 -3.24 10.65 -6.04
C PRO A 53 -1.93 9.85 -6.00
N LEU A 54 -1.67 8.99 -6.99
CA LEU A 54 -0.54 8.04 -6.98
C LEU A 54 0.83 8.66 -6.63
N ARG A 55 1.13 9.85 -7.16
CA ARG A 55 2.43 10.53 -6.97
C ARG A 55 2.47 11.49 -5.78
N THR A 56 1.31 11.92 -5.30
CA THR A 56 1.19 12.97 -4.25
C THR A 56 0.38 12.47 -3.06
N GLY A 57 0.23 11.16 -2.94
CA GLY A 57 -0.51 10.53 -1.85
C GLY A 57 0.15 10.85 -0.53
N ARG A 58 -0.65 11.15 0.48
CA ARG A 58 -0.14 11.45 1.83
C ARG A 58 0.07 10.14 2.59
N LEU A 59 1.14 10.06 3.38
CA LEU A 59 1.32 8.96 4.33
C LEU A 59 0.18 9.03 5.36
N VAL A 60 -0.65 7.99 5.40
CA VAL A 60 -1.76 7.88 6.35
C VAL A 60 -1.46 6.88 7.47
N PHE A 61 -0.53 5.96 7.25
CA PHE A 61 -0.13 4.98 8.24
C PHE A 61 1.30 4.50 8.02
N ARG A 62 2.03 4.27 9.11
CA ARG A 62 3.29 3.56 9.14
C ARG A 62 3.33 2.67 10.39
N GLY A 63 3.67 1.40 10.21
CA GLY A 63 3.71 0.46 11.32
C GLY A 63 3.79 -0.98 10.84
N SER A 64 3.47 -1.93 11.72
CA SER A 64 3.58 -3.34 11.38
C SER A 64 2.56 -3.75 10.32
N VAL A 65 2.85 -4.86 9.63
CA VAL A 65 1.95 -5.45 8.65
C VAL A 65 0.59 -5.79 9.26
N GLU A 66 0.59 -6.38 10.45
CA GLU A 66 -0.64 -6.78 11.15
C GLU A 66 -1.53 -5.58 11.43
N GLN A 67 -0.94 -4.46 11.86
CA GLN A 67 -1.66 -3.22 12.08
C GLN A 67 -2.20 -2.63 10.77
N ALA A 68 -1.40 -2.64 9.70
CA ALA A 68 -1.82 -2.14 8.39
C ALA A 68 -3.07 -2.90 7.88
N LEU A 69 -3.14 -4.21 8.07
CA LEU A 69 -4.29 -5.03 7.65
C LEU A 69 -5.59 -4.68 8.36
N THR A 70 -5.53 -4.07 9.55
CA THR A 70 -6.73 -3.57 10.25
C THR A 70 -7.29 -2.27 9.67
N LEU A 71 -6.54 -1.63 8.77
CA LEU A 71 -6.97 -0.38 8.18
C LEU A 71 -8.15 -0.58 7.21
N PRO A 72 -9.17 0.29 7.26
CA PRO A 72 -10.28 0.26 6.29
C PRO A 72 -9.81 0.37 4.82
N TRP A 73 -8.63 0.96 4.60
CA TRP A 73 -8.01 1.06 3.29
C TRP A 73 -7.46 -0.25 2.73
N LEU A 74 -7.24 -1.27 3.56
CA LEU A 74 -6.75 -2.59 3.13
C LEU A 74 -7.83 -3.68 3.22
N SER A 75 -8.99 -3.38 3.80
CA SER A 75 -10.13 -4.29 3.76
C SER A 75 -10.56 -4.57 2.31
N PRO A 76 -10.97 -5.81 1.99
CA PRO A 76 -11.63 -6.12 0.72
C PRO A 76 -12.86 -5.22 0.59
N GLN A 77 -13.03 -4.52 -0.53
CA GLN A 77 -14.32 -3.89 -0.77
C GLN A 77 -15.33 -4.99 -1.13
N PRO A 78 -16.55 -4.96 -0.56
CA PRO A 78 -17.62 -5.78 -1.10
C PRO A 78 -17.87 -5.34 -2.56
N ASN A 79 -17.99 -6.34 -3.45
CA ASN A 79 -18.37 -6.15 -4.86
C ASN A 79 -19.65 -5.33 -5.01
#